data_AF-A0ABD0MWT4-F1
#
_entry.id   AF-A0ABD0MWT4-F1
#
_cell.length_a   1.000
_cell.length_b   1.000
_cell.length_c   1.000
_cell.angle_alpha   90.00
_cell.angle_beta   90.00
_cell.angle_gamma   90.00
#
_symmetry.space_group_name_H-M   'P 1'
#
loop_
_entity.id
_entity.type
_entity.pdbx_description
1 polymer ?
#
loop_
_entity_poly.entity_id
_entity_poly.type
_entity_poly.pdbx_seq_one_letter_code
_entity_poly.pdbx_strand_id
1 'polypeptide(L)'
;NTGSTLLFEGEPDHLVPSTSQTLVESDLFLMAGRMVGHSFIHGGPCLPGISPAVIHVLLGRPTETATIQLQDCPDLDHRQTIQL
;
A
#
# COMPACT_ATOMS: atom_id res chain seq x y z
N ASN A 1 -7.83 -16.64 16.93
CA ASN A 1 -7.06 -16.41 15.70
C ASN A 1 -8.05 -16.03 14.59
N THR A 2 -8.53 -14.79 14.56
CA THR A 2 -9.35 -14.30 13.44
C THR A 2 -8.38 -13.82 12.38
N GLY A 3 -8.12 -14.64 11.35
CA GLY A 3 -7.22 -14.28 10.26
C GLY A 3 -7.75 -13.05 9.53
N SER A 4 -7.17 -11.89 9.82
CA SER A 4 -7.49 -10.65 9.09
C SER A 4 -6.85 -10.72 7.70
N THR A 5 -7.64 -10.46 6.67
CA THR A 5 -7.11 -10.28 5.31
C THR A 5 -6.40 -8.92 5.24
N LEU A 6 -5.07 -8.94 5.12
CA LEU A 6 -4.27 -7.73 5.01
C LEU A 6 -4.14 -7.33 3.53
N LEU A 7 -4.83 -6.25 3.14
CA LEU A 7 -4.71 -5.68 1.78
C LEU A 7 -3.41 -4.88 1.61
N PHE A 8 -2.86 -4.38 2.71
CA PHE A 8 -1.62 -3.65 2.74
C PHE A 8 -0.68 -4.26 3.78
N GLU A 9 0.61 -4.29 3.46
CA GLU A 9 1.67 -4.93 4.22
C GLU A 9 2.88 -4.00 4.35
N GLY A 10 3.75 -4.27 5.32
CA GLY A 10 4.89 -3.43 5.66
C GLY A 10 4.74 -2.71 7.01
N GLU A 11 5.48 -1.63 7.18
CA GLU A 11 5.51 -0.84 8.41
C GLU A 11 4.56 0.36 8.34
N PRO A 12 4.14 0.93 9.49
CA PRO A 12 3.39 2.19 9.51
C PRO A 12 4.10 3.28 8.69
N ASP A 13 3.32 4.05 7.93
CA ASP A 13 3.77 5.09 6.97
C ASP A 13 4.55 4.56 5.74
N HIS A 14 4.70 3.24 5.63
CA HIS A 14 5.33 2.55 4.50
C HIS A 14 4.50 1.35 4.01
N LEU A 15 3.19 1.36 4.25
CA LEU A 15 2.31 0.28 3.82
C LEU A 15 2.22 0.25 2.28
N VAL A 16 2.44 -0.92 1.71
CA VAL A 16 2.31 -1.18 0.27
C VAL A 16 1.21 -2.20 -0.02
N PRO A 17 0.59 -2.19 -1.21
CA PRO A 17 -0.41 -3.20 -1.57
C PRO A 17 0.18 -4.61 -1.49
N SER A 18 -0.55 -5.55 -0.89
CA SER A 18 -0.10 -6.93 -0.82
C SER A 18 -0.03 -7.55 -2.21
N THR A 19 1.03 -8.34 -2.43
CA THR A 19 1.31 -9.02 -3.71
C THR A 19 0.64 -10.39 -3.84
N SER A 20 -0.15 -10.79 -2.83
CA SER A 20 -0.88 -12.06 -2.85
C SER A 20 -1.78 -12.17 -4.08
N GLN A 21 -1.55 -13.21 -4.90
CA GLN A 21 -2.34 -13.46 -6.13
C GLN A 21 -3.84 -13.53 -5.85
N THR A 22 -4.25 -14.14 -4.73
CA THR A 22 -5.66 -14.25 -4.37
C THR A 22 -6.31 -12.90 -4.11
N LEU A 23 -5.55 -11.91 -3.63
CA LEU A 23 -6.05 -10.55 -3.41
C LEU A 23 -6.08 -9.76 -4.72
N VAL A 24 -5.06 -9.91 -5.57
CA VAL A 24 -4.97 -9.27 -6.89
C VAL A 24 -6.09 -9.74 -7.83
N GLU A 25 -6.44 -11.03 -7.79
CA GLU A 25 -7.53 -11.60 -8.60
C GLU A 25 -8.93 -11.31 -8.03
N SER A 26 -9.00 -10.83 -6.78
CA SER A 26 -10.27 -10.47 -6.14
C SER A 26 -10.61 -9.00 -6.36
N ASP A 27 -11.89 -8.65 -6.13
CA ASP A 27 -12.33 -7.26 -6.13
C ASP A 27 -11.97 -6.47 -4.86
N LEU A 28 -11.15 -7.03 -3.95
CA LEU A 28 -10.91 -6.40 -2.65
C LEU A 28 -10.17 -5.07 -2.73
N PHE A 29 -9.19 -4.93 -3.64
CA PHE A 29 -8.53 -3.64 -3.88
C PHE A 29 -9.46 -2.60 -4.51
N LEU A 30 -10.36 -3.04 -5.41
CA LEU A 30 -11.39 -2.18 -5.98
C LEU A 30 -12.35 -1.67 -4.89
N MET A 31 -12.77 -2.55 -4.00
CA MET A 31 -13.63 -2.21 -2.87
C MET A 31 -12.93 -1.27 -1.88
N ALA A 32 -11.67 -1.54 -1.53
CA ALA A 32 -10.88 -0.66 -0.69
C ALA A 32 -10.73 0.74 -1.31
N GLY A 33 -10.44 0.83 -2.61
CA GLY A 33 -10.37 2.10 -3.33
C GLY A 33 -11.69 2.88 -3.28
N ARG A 34 -12.84 2.19 -3.42
CA ARG A 34 -14.17 2.82 -3.27
C ARG A 34 -14.41 3.34 -1.86
N MET A 35 -14.04 2.56 -0.84
CA MET A 35 -14.16 2.97 0.56
C MET A 35 -13.31 4.20 0.87
N VAL A 36 -12.06 4.23 0.39
CA VAL A 36 -11.17 5.39 0.51
C VAL A 36 -11.74 6.61 -0.20
N GLY A 37 -12.19 6.45 -1.45
CA GLY A 37 -12.78 7.55 -2.21
C GLY A 37 -14.05 8.12 -1.57
N HIS A 38 -14.90 7.25 -1.04
CA HIS A 38 -16.09 7.66 -0.28
C HIS A 38 -15.70 8.44 0.98
N SER A 39 -14.72 7.94 1.75
CA SER A 39 -14.18 8.63 2.92
C SER A 39 -13.66 10.02 2.56
N PHE A 40 -12.86 10.14 1.50
CA PHE A 40 -12.33 11.43 1.02
C PHE A 40 -13.44 12.44 0.70
N ILE A 41 -14.45 12.03 -0.07
CA ILE A 41 -15.58 12.90 -0.48
C ILE A 41 -16.34 13.44 0.73
N HIS A 42 -16.41 12.66 1.81
CA HIS A 42 -17.11 13.01 3.05
C HIS A 42 -16.19 13.61 4.13
N GLY A 43 -14.93 13.95 3.81
CA GLY A 43 -13.99 14.58 4.74
C GLY A 43 -13.41 13.63 5.79
N GLY A 44 -13.47 12.33 5.55
CA GLY A 44 -12.87 11.29 6.39
C GLY A 44 -11.40 11.00 6.06
N PRO A 45 -10.76 10.11 6.83
CA PRO A 45 -9.37 9.69 6.58
C PRO A 45 -9.26 8.90 5.27
N CYS A 46 -8.22 9.17 4.48
CA CYS A 46 -8.08 8.60 3.14
C CYS A 46 -7.09 7.43 3.13
N LEU A 47 -5.80 7.75 3.08
CA LEU A 47 -4.71 6.77 2.96
C LEU A 47 -3.70 6.93 4.11
N PRO A 48 -4.14 6.89 5.39
CA PRO A 48 -3.20 6.97 6.51
C PRO A 48 -2.24 5.77 6.48
N GLY A 49 -0.95 6.02 6.70
CA GLY A 49 0.05 4.96 6.80
C GLY A 49 0.51 4.33 5.48
N ILE A 50 -0.06 4.73 4.33
CA ILE A 50 0.37 4.24 3.01
C ILE A 50 1.70 4.88 2.61
N SER A 51 2.57 4.08 2.01
CA SER A 51 3.86 4.54 1.47
C SER A 51 3.70 5.78 0.57
N PRO A 52 4.53 6.83 0.75
CA PRO A 52 4.55 7.98 -0.15
C PRO A 52 4.76 7.61 -1.61
N ALA A 53 5.53 6.56 -1.90
CA ALA A 53 5.75 6.06 -3.26
C ALA A 53 4.46 5.50 -3.88
N VAL A 54 3.63 4.81 -3.09
CA VAL A 54 2.33 4.30 -3.54
C VAL A 54 1.35 5.44 -3.77
N ILE A 55 1.30 6.43 -2.86
CA ILE A 55 0.47 7.63 -3.03
C ILE A 55 0.86 8.37 -4.31
N HIS A 56 2.16 8.51 -4.60
CA HIS A 56 2.66 9.14 -5.81
C HIS A 56 2.05 8.52 -7.07
N VAL A 57 2.07 7.19 -7.17
CA VAL A 57 1.49 6.44 -8.29
C VAL A 57 -0.03 6.57 -8.34
N LEU A 58 -0.72 6.46 -7.20
CA LEU A 58 -2.18 6.62 -7.12
C LEU A 58 -2.65 8.01 -7.57
N LEU A 59 -1.84 9.05 -7.39
CA LEU A 59 -2.09 10.40 -7.89
C LEU A 59 -1.77 10.56 -9.39
N GLY A 60 -1.55 9.46 -10.11
CA GLY A 60 -1.32 9.44 -11.56
C GLY A 60 0.08 9.89 -11.96
N ARG A 61 1.04 9.90 -11.04
CA ARG A 61 2.44 10.23 -11.36
C ARG A 61 3.18 8.99 -11.88
N PRO A 62 4.21 9.17 -12.73
CA PRO A 62 4.98 8.05 -13.27
C PRO A 62 5.71 7.27 -12.16
N THR A 63 5.71 5.94 -12.26
CA THR A 63 6.36 5.04 -11.29
C THR A 63 7.87 5.26 -11.23
N GLU A 64 8.49 5.63 -12.36
CA GLU A 64 9.93 5.88 -12.50
C GLU A 64 10.40 7.11 -11.70
N THR A 65 9.46 7.99 -11.32
CA THR A 65 9.74 9.21 -10.56
C THR A 65 9.41 9.09 -9.08
N ALA A 66 8.82 7.95 -8.66
CA ALA A 66 8.53 7.72 -7.26
C ALA A 66 9.84 7.52 -6.49
N THR A 67 10.01 8.24 -5.38
CA THR A 67 11.13 8.01 -4.46
C THR A 67 10.78 6.82 -3.58
N ILE A 68 11.50 5.72 -3.76
CA ILE A 68 11.32 4.48 -3.00
C ILE A 68 12.37 4.45 -1.89
N GLN A 69 11.93 4.15 -0.67
CA GLN A 69 12.76 4.00 0.50
C GLN A 69 12.88 2.51 0.87
N LEU A 70 13.93 2.15 1.62
CA LEU A 70 14.12 0.76 2.07
C LEU A 70 12.92 0.26 2.88
N GLN A 71 12.26 1.16 3.61
CA GLN A 71 11.10 0.86 4.45
C GLN A 71 9.85 0.48 3.64
N ASP A 72 9.80 0.83 2.34
CA ASP A 72 8.69 0.47 1.46
C ASP A 72 8.72 -1.01 1.03
N CYS A 73 9.83 -1.73 1.25
CA CYS A 73 9.93 -3.15 0.91
C CYS A 73 9.17 -4.01 1.93
N PRO A 74 8.08 -4.72 1.67
CA PRO A 74 7.31 -5.38 2.73
C PRO A 74 8.01 -6.57 3.41
N ASP A 75 9.10 -7.09 2.83
CA ASP A 75 9.88 -8.21 3.35
C ASP A 75 10.88 -7.77 4.44
N LEU A 76 10.41 -7.71 5.67
CA LEU A 76 11.19 -7.24 6.82
C LEU A 76 12.45 -8.06 7.10
N ASP A 77 12.39 -9.37 6.88
CA ASP A 77 13.49 -10.30 7.18
C ASP A 77 14.65 -10.16 6.21
N HIS A 78 14.38 -9.82 4.94
CA HIS A 78 15.41 -9.77 3.90
C HIS A 78 15.81 -8.35 3.48
N ARG A 79 15.12 -7.31 3.98
CA ARG A 79 15.42 -5.88 3.72
C ARG A 79 16.90 -5.53 3.84
N GLN A 80 17.62 -6.08 4.82
CA GLN A 80 19.03 -5.74 5.04
C GLN A 80 19.94 -6.15 3.89
N THR A 81 19.54 -7.14 3.08
CA THR A 81 20.28 -7.59 1.90
C THR A 81 20.22 -6.56 0.76
N ILE A 82 19.25 -5.65 0.81
CA ILE A 82 19.06 -4.59 -0.20
C ILE A 82 20.04 -3.43 0.05
N GLN A 83 20.68 -3.37 1.22
CA GLN A 83 21.74 -2.39 1.50
C GLN A 83 23.03 -2.80 0.77
N LEU A 84 23.29 -2.13 -0.36
CA LEU A 84 24.58 -2.15 -1.07
C LEU A 84 25.54 -1.12 -0.45
#